data_AF-A0A0P4WLK8-F1
#
_entry.id   AF-A0A0P4WLK8-F1
#
_cell.length_a   1.000
_cell.length_b   1.000
_cell.length_c   1.000
_cell.angle_alpha   90.00
_cell.angle_beta   90.00
_cell.angle_gamma   90.00
#
_symmetry.space_group_name_H-M   'P 1'
#
loop_
_entity.id
_entity.type
_entity.pdbx_description
1 polymer ?
#
loop_
_entity_poly.entity_id
_entity_poly.type
_entity_poly.pdbx_seq_one_letter_code
_entity_poly.pdbx_strand_id
1 'polypeptide(L)'
;MCLQMKDLQYEHLARFIGVCVDPKPYCAFFTEYCPKGSLQDILENEDVQLDSMFKMSLMHDIVKGMAFLHSSELRTHGNLKSSNCVVDSRFVLKLTDFGLHSLRESESQSPDYHVFWKSE
;
A
#
# COMPACT_ATOMS: atom_id res chain seq x y z
N MET A 1 -10.38 14.06 -2.21
CA MET A 1 -9.76 12.77 -1.90
C MET A 1 -8.67 12.38 -2.91
N CYS A 2 -8.97 12.02 -4.17
CA CYS A 2 -7.92 11.70 -5.16
C CYS A 2 -6.93 12.85 -5.43
N LEU A 3 -7.39 14.11 -5.39
CA LEU A 3 -6.52 15.28 -5.48
C LEU A 3 -5.54 15.37 -4.29
N GLN A 4 -6.01 15.08 -3.08
CA GLN A 4 -5.15 15.10 -1.88
C GLN A 4 -4.09 14.00 -1.93
N MET A 5 -4.41 12.81 -2.46
CA MET A 5 -3.43 11.72 -2.60
C MET A 5 -2.36 12.02 -3.68
N LYS A 6 -2.74 12.72 -4.74
CA LYS A 6 -1.84 13.06 -5.85
C LYS A 6 -0.68 13.97 -5.42
N ASP A 7 -0.93 14.83 -4.44
CA ASP A 7 0.06 15.79 -3.94
C ASP A 7 0.94 15.21 -2.81
N LEU A 8 0.64 14.00 -2.32
CA LEU A 8 1.45 13.32 -1.32
C LEU A 8 2.59 12.55 -1.99
N GLN A 9 3.78 13.12 -1.91
CA GLN A 9 5.02 12.48 -2.37
C GLN A 9 5.98 12.35 -1.19
N TYR A 10 6.27 11.11 -0.82
CA TYR A 10 7.21 10.78 0.24
C TYR A 10 7.85 9.42 -0.04
N GLU A 11 9.10 9.24 0.38
CA GLU A 11 9.87 8.03 0.05
C GLU A 11 9.18 6.74 0.50
N HIS A 12 8.52 6.77 1.67
CA HIS A 12 7.80 5.64 2.27
C HIS A 12 6.29 5.64 1.99
N LEU A 13 5.83 6.39 0.99
CA LEU A 13 4.47 6.28 0.44
C LEU A 13 4.56 5.84 -1.01
N ALA A 14 3.70 4.91 -1.41
CA ALA A 14 3.54 4.51 -2.80
C ALA A 14 2.88 5.67 -3.55
N ARG A 15 3.59 6.23 -4.54
CA ARG A 15 3.11 7.35 -5.32
C ARG A 15 1.80 7.00 -6.03
N PHE A 16 0.74 7.75 -5.73
CA PHE A 16 -0.54 7.64 -6.42
C PHE A 16 -0.42 8.19 -7.85
N ILE A 17 -0.85 7.40 -8.83
CA ILE A 17 -0.83 7.77 -10.25
C ILE A 17 -2.23 8.21 -10.69
N GLY A 18 -3.26 7.43 -10.35
CA GLY A 18 -4.62 7.73 -10.78
C GLY A 18 -5.63 6.68 -10.36
N VAL A 19 -6.88 6.91 -10.77
CA VAL A 19 -8.00 6.00 -10.58
C VAL A 19 -8.75 5.88 -11.89
N CYS A 20 -9.13 4.66 -12.26
CA CYS A 20 -10.11 4.42 -13.31
C CYS A 20 -11.47 4.23 -12.66
N VAL A 21 -12.42 5.06 -13.09
CA VAL A 21 -13.81 5.03 -12.64
C VAL A 21 -14.67 4.73 -13.87
N ASP A 22 -14.65 3.46 -14.31
CA ASP A 22 -15.56 2.97 -15.34
C ASP A 22 -16.96 2.74 -14.73
N PRO A 23 -18.07 2.60 -15.48
CA PRO A 23 -19.36 2.38 -14.87
C PRO A 23 -19.31 1.06 -14.08
N LYS A 24 -19.87 1.13 -12.86
CA LYS A 24 -19.87 0.06 -11.83
C LYS A 24 -19.97 -1.35 -12.42
N PRO A 25 -19.27 -2.35 -11.83
CA PRO A 25 -18.78 -2.36 -10.44
C PRO A 25 -17.26 -2.13 -10.25
N TYR A 26 -16.50 -1.80 -11.29
CA TYR A 26 -15.03 -1.84 -11.21
C TYR A 26 -14.40 -0.46 -11.00
N CYS A 27 -13.83 -0.23 -9.81
CA CYS A 27 -12.92 0.87 -9.53
C CYS A 27 -11.48 0.34 -9.47
N ALA A 28 -10.56 0.92 -10.24
CA ALA A 28 -9.16 0.51 -10.24
C ALA A 28 -8.24 1.65 -9.82
N PHE A 29 -7.39 1.41 -8.83
CA PHE A 29 -6.39 2.37 -8.34
C PHE A 29 -5.02 2.04 -8.92
N PHE A 30 -4.32 3.06 -9.38
CA PHE A 30 -2.99 2.95 -9.95
C PHE A 30 -1.99 3.67 -9.05
N THR A 31 -1.03 2.91 -8.53
CA THR A 31 0.10 3.40 -7.74
C THR A 31 1.41 2.97 -8.38
N GLU A 32 2.54 3.49 -7.91
CA GLU A 32 3.84 3.04 -8.39
C GLU A 32 4.06 1.53 -8.15
N TYR A 33 4.63 0.85 -9.15
CA TYR A 33 4.90 -0.57 -9.06
C TYR A 33 6.11 -0.88 -8.19
N CYS A 34 5.93 -1.81 -7.26
CA CYS A 34 6.94 -2.25 -6.30
C CYS A 34 7.28 -3.74 -6.56
N PRO A 35 8.44 -4.04 -7.19
CA PRO A 35 8.72 -5.35 -7.74
C PRO A 35 8.98 -6.46 -6.70
N LYS A 36 9.19 -6.12 -5.42
CA LYS A 36 9.31 -7.13 -4.36
C LYS A 36 7.97 -7.56 -3.79
N GLY A 37 6.87 -7.02 -4.31
CA GLY A 37 5.52 -7.33 -3.85
C GLY A 37 5.21 -6.64 -2.52
N SER A 38 4.23 -7.20 -1.83
CA SER A 38 3.82 -6.74 -0.51
C SER A 38 4.70 -7.34 0.60
N LEU A 39 4.66 -6.71 1.77
CA LEU A 39 5.25 -7.25 2.98
C LEU A 39 4.63 -8.61 3.33
N GLN A 40 3.35 -8.82 3.00
CA GLN A 40 2.72 -10.13 3.17
C GLN A 40 3.41 -11.20 2.31
N ASP A 41 3.69 -10.91 1.04
CA ASP A 41 4.38 -11.83 0.13
C ASP A 41 5.79 -12.14 0.63
N ILE A 42 6.50 -11.14 1.16
CA ILE A 42 7.83 -11.30 1.75
C ILE A 42 7.80 -12.17 3.01
N LEU A 43 6.81 -11.97 3.89
CA LEU A 43 6.67 -12.73 5.14
C LEU A 43 6.28 -14.19 4.90
N GLU A 44 5.55 -14.46 3.82
CA GLU A 44 5.11 -15.80 3.44
C GLU A 44 6.15 -16.56 2.58
N ASN A 45 7.21 -15.88 2.13
CA ASN A 45 8.26 -16.49 1.32
C ASN A 45 9.36 -17.10 2.21
N GLU A 46 9.40 -18.43 2.28
CA GLU A 46 10.39 -19.19 3.06
C GLU A 46 11.84 -19.03 2.56
N ASP A 47 12.04 -18.64 1.30
CA ASP A 47 13.37 -18.41 0.72
C ASP A 47 13.97 -17.06 1.17
N VAL A 48 13.15 -16.15 1.72
CA VAL A 48 13.61 -14.84 2.20
C VAL A 48 14.04 -14.95 3.66
N GLN A 49 15.35 -14.84 3.91
CA GLN A 49 15.87 -14.76 5.28
C GLN A 49 15.64 -13.37 5.88
N LEU A 50 14.60 -13.27 6.72
CA LEU A 50 14.29 -12.06 7.48
C LEU A 50 15.08 -12.03 8.79
N ASP A 51 16.33 -11.60 8.72
CA ASP A 51 17.11 -11.32 9.93
C ASP A 51 16.51 -10.13 10.72
N SER A 52 16.93 -9.99 11.97
CA SER A 52 16.41 -8.93 12.84
C SER A 52 16.69 -7.53 12.32
N MET A 53 17.82 -7.32 11.63
CA MET A 53 18.20 -6.01 11.11
C MET A 53 17.28 -5.60 9.95
N PHE A 54 16.98 -6.54 9.05
CA PHE A 54 16.08 -6.35 7.94
C PHE A 54 14.62 -6.18 8.39
N LYS A 55 14.17 -6.91 9.41
CA LYS A 55 12.87 -6.65 10.06
C LYS A 55 12.80 -5.23 10.62
N MET A 56 13.86 -4.77 11.29
CA MET A 56 13.91 -3.43 11.86
C MET A 56 13.90 -2.35 10.78
N SER A 57 14.57 -2.55 9.63
CA SER A 57 14.52 -1.57 8.53
C SER A 57 13.11 -1.43 7.96
N LEU A 58 12.41 -2.55 7.72
CA LEU A 58 11.03 -2.52 7.22
C LEU A 58 10.07 -1.85 8.22
N MET A 59 10.20 -2.15 9.51
CA MET A 59 9.39 -1.49 10.56
C MET A 59 9.66 0.02 10.62
N HIS A 60 10.91 0.43 10.49
CA HIS A 60 11.29 1.83 10.52
C HIS A 60 10.71 2.61 9.33
N ASP A 61 10.70 2.00 8.14
CA ASP A 61 10.08 2.56 6.95
C ASP A 61 8.56 2.73 7.13
N ILE A 62 7.87 1.74 7.70
CA ILE A 62 6.43 1.86 8.05
C ILE A 62 6.21 3.05 8.98
N VAL A 63 7.01 3.17 10.05
CA VAL A 63 6.87 4.25 11.04
C VAL A 63 7.07 5.62 10.38
N LYS A 64 8.07 5.78 9.52
CA LYS A 64 8.28 7.02 8.77
C LYS A 64 7.11 7.35 7.85
N GLY A 65 6.61 6.38 7.08
CA GLY A 65 5.46 6.56 6.21
C GLY A 65 4.21 6.98 6.98
N MET A 66 3.94 6.33 8.12
CA MET A 66 2.81 6.66 8.99
C MET A 66 2.97 8.03 9.64
N ALA A 67 4.16 8.39 10.09
CA ALA A 67 4.43 9.71 10.68
C ALA A 67 4.17 10.84 9.66
N PHE A 68 4.62 10.67 8.42
CA PHE A 68 4.33 11.61 7.34
C PHE A 68 2.84 11.66 7.00
N LEU A 69 2.17 10.52 6.90
CA LEU A 69 0.74 10.48 6.61
C LEU A 69 -0.08 11.17 7.71
N HIS A 70 0.28 10.96 8.97
CA HIS A 70 -0.38 11.57 10.12
C HIS A 70 -0.18 13.09 10.21
N SER A 71 0.94 13.62 9.69
CA SER A 71 1.15 15.06 9.59
C SER A 71 0.50 15.70 8.37
N SER A 72 0.05 14.88 7.40
CA SER A 72 -0.67 15.34 6.22
C SER A 72 -2.17 15.57 6.47
N GLU A 73 -2.85 16.18 5.49
CA GLU A 73 -4.31 16.37 5.51
C GLU A 73 -5.12 15.06 5.62
N LEU A 74 -4.56 13.92 5.21
CA LEU A 74 -5.24 12.62 5.34
C LEU A 74 -5.30 12.14 6.80
N ARG A 75 -4.31 12.52 7.63
CA ARG A 75 -4.14 12.22 9.06
C ARG A 75 -4.13 10.74 9.48
N THR A 76 -4.68 9.84 8.67
CA THR A 76 -4.86 8.42 8.99
C THR A 76 -4.76 7.59 7.71
N HIS A 77 -4.28 6.35 7.84
CA HIS A 77 -4.23 5.40 6.72
C HIS A 77 -5.57 4.73 6.46
N GLY A 78 -6.26 4.32 7.54
CA GLY A 78 -7.59 3.69 7.48
C GLY A 78 -7.63 2.23 7.04
N ASN A 79 -6.53 1.64 6.53
CA ASN A 79 -6.45 0.22 6.16
C ASN A 79 -5.00 -0.29 6.16
N LEU A 80 -4.27 -0.06 7.25
CA LEU A 80 -2.88 -0.49 7.37
C LEU A 80 -2.84 -2.00 7.64
N LYS A 81 -2.32 -2.77 6.68
CA LYS A 81 -2.08 -4.22 6.76
C LYS A 81 -0.84 -4.58 5.94
N SER A 82 -0.29 -5.77 6.13
CA SER A 82 0.91 -6.24 5.42
C SER A 82 0.75 -6.27 3.89
N SER A 83 -0.44 -6.59 3.38
CA SER A 83 -0.75 -6.53 1.93
C SER A 83 -0.75 -5.09 1.37
N ASN A 84 -0.94 -4.07 2.21
CA ASN A 84 -0.92 -2.66 1.82
C ASN A 84 0.42 -1.97 2.12
N CYS A 85 1.45 -2.76 2.45
CA CYS A 85 2.83 -2.31 2.57
C CYS A 85 3.61 -2.97 1.43
N VAL A 86 4.10 -2.20 0.47
CA VAL A 86 4.77 -2.72 -0.74
C VAL A 86 6.25 -2.35 -0.73
N VAL A 87 7.09 -3.16 -1.37
CA VAL A 87 8.55 -3.02 -1.30
C VAL A 87 9.17 -2.82 -2.68
N ASP A 88 9.95 -1.75 -2.83
CA ASP A 88 10.57 -1.39 -4.10
C ASP A 88 11.81 -2.26 -4.42
N SER A 89 12.44 -2.03 -5.58
CA SER A 89 13.63 -2.79 -6.00
C SER A 89 14.85 -2.62 -5.08
N ARG A 90 14.88 -1.55 -4.27
CA ARG A 90 15.95 -1.21 -3.34
C ARG A 90 15.63 -1.63 -1.90
N PHE A 91 14.59 -2.44 -1.70
CA PHE A 91 14.11 -2.86 -0.39
C PHE A 91 13.63 -1.72 0.51
N VAL A 92 13.14 -0.63 -0.09
CA VAL A 92 12.45 0.43 0.65
C VAL A 92 10.97 0.09 0.73
N LEU A 93 10.42 0.09 1.94
CA LEU A 93 8.99 -0.15 2.16
C LEU A 93 8.19 1.15 1.97
N LYS A 94 7.06 1.00 1.27
CA LYS A 94 6.12 2.06 0.90
C LYS A 94 4.70 1.68 1.29
N LEU A 95 3.97 2.60 1.91
CA LEU A 95 2.56 2.42 2.23
C LEU A 95 1.70 2.69 1.00
N THR A 96 0.74 1.83 0.68
CA THR A 96 -0.25 2.02 -0.40
C THR A 96 -1.67 2.07 0.18
N ASP A 97 -2.67 2.34 -0.65
CA ASP A 97 -4.09 2.23 -0.28
C ASP A 97 -4.54 3.12 0.89
N PHE A 98 -3.79 4.18 1.17
CA PHE A 98 -4.15 5.22 2.13
C PHE A 98 -5.21 6.15 1.52
N GLY A 99 -6.07 6.74 2.35
CA GLY A 99 -7.05 7.74 1.90
C GLY A 99 -8.20 7.18 1.05
N LEU A 100 -8.42 5.86 1.01
CA LEU A 100 -9.46 5.20 0.21
C LEU A 100 -10.73 4.82 1.01
N HIS A 101 -10.81 5.16 2.30
CA HIS A 101 -11.87 4.69 3.19
C HIS A 101 -13.30 4.95 2.68
N SER A 102 -13.59 6.18 2.23
CA SER A 102 -14.93 6.54 1.75
C SER A 102 -15.31 5.94 0.40
N LEU A 103 -14.32 5.56 -0.43
CA LEU A 103 -14.55 4.88 -1.70
C LEU A 103 -14.88 3.40 -1.47
N ARG A 104 -14.21 2.78 -0.49
CA ARG A 104 -14.38 1.37 -0.11
C ARG A 104 -15.68 1.09 0.64
N GLU A 105 -16.27 2.06 1.33
CA GLU A 105 -17.61 1.91 1.94
C GLU A 105 -18.70 1.57 0.89
N SER A 106 -18.51 1.98 -0.36
CA SER A 106 -19.42 1.66 -1.46
C SER A 106 -19.18 0.29 -2.11
N GLU A 107 -18.06 -0.36 -1.78
CA GLU A 107 -17.60 -1.65 -2.33
C GLU A 107 -17.54 -2.74 -1.25
N SER A 108 -18.54 -2.81 -0.36
CA SER A 108 -18.63 -3.82 0.71
C SER A 108 -18.74 -5.29 0.22
N GLN A 109 -18.46 -5.55 -1.06
CA GLN A 109 -18.53 -6.86 -1.72
C GLN A 109 -17.30 -7.18 -2.59
N SER A 110 -16.28 -6.31 -2.70
CA SER A 110 -15.10 -6.62 -3.52
C SER A 110 -14.14 -7.57 -2.77
N PRO A 111 -13.79 -8.75 -3.33
CA PRO A 111 -12.84 -9.66 -2.71
C PRO A 111 -11.45 -9.00 -2.58
N ASP A 112 -10.68 -9.41 -1.56
CA ASP A 112 -9.30 -8.96 -1.38
C ASP A 112 -8.49 -9.35 -2.63
N TYR A 113 -8.06 -8.36 -3.42
CA TYR A 113 -7.35 -8.59 -4.69
C TYR A 113 -6.07 -9.40 -4.50
N HIS A 114 -5.48 -9.39 -3.30
CA HIS A 114 -4.34 -10.26 -2.96
C HIS A 114 -4.68 -11.75 -3.09
N VAL A 115 -5.92 -12.13 -2.76
CA VAL A 115 -6.41 -13.52 -2.92
C VAL A 115 -6.54 -13.90 -4.40
N PHE A 116 -6.90 -12.93 -5.26
CA PHE A 116 -7.11 -13.15 -6.68
C PHE A 116 -5.82 -13.49 -7.45
N TRP A 117 -4.69 -12.84 -7.11
CA TRP A 117 -3.41 -13.07 -7.80
C TRP A 117 -2.69 -14.36 -7.38
N LYS A 118 -3.15 -15.04 -6.32
CA LYS A 118 -2.60 -16.34 -5.89
C LYS A 118 -3.30 -17.55 -6.51
N SER A 119 -4.38 -17.35 -7.26
CA SER A 119 -5.17 -18.42 -7.87
C SER A 119 -4.77 -18.80 -9.30
N GLU A 120 -3.66 -18.26 -9.82
CA GLU A 120 -3.07 -18.63 -11.11
C GLU A 120 -1.74 -19.38 -10.96
#